data_AF-A0A9D8YW84-F1
#
_entry.id   AF-A0A9D8YW84-F1
#
_cell.length_a   1.000
_cell.length_b   1.000
_cell.length_c   1.000
_cell.angle_alpha   90.00
_cell.angle_beta   90.00
_cell.angle_gamma   90.00
#
_symmetry.space_group_name_H-M   'P 1'
#
loop_
_entity.id
_entity.type
_entity.pdbx_description
1 polymer ?
#
loop_
_entity_poly.entity_id
_entity_poly.type
_entity_poly.pdbx_seq_one_letter_code
_entity_poly.pdbx_strand_id
1 'polypeptide(L)'
;MQIKHDTAETKGSFYIEREGKRVAEMTYSKAGPERIIIDHTEVADETRGEGLGKKLVYKAVEFARENNLKILPLCPFARSVFSKNPEIRDVT
;
A
#
# COMPACT_ATOMS: atom_id res chain seq x y z
N MET A 1 0.69 -16.49 4.01
CA MET A 1 1.48 -15.30 3.64
C MET A 1 0.84 -14.11 4.34
N GLN A 2 1.52 -13.54 5.33
CA GLN A 2 0.95 -12.49 6.20
C GLN A 2 1.47 -11.12 5.75
N ILE A 3 0.56 -10.17 5.56
CA ILE A 3 0.93 -8.75 5.39
C ILE A 3 1.12 -8.17 6.79
N LYS A 4 2.29 -7.58 7.02
CA LYS A 4 2.61 -6.84 8.24
C LYS A 4 2.38 -5.35 8.00
N HIS A 5 2.09 -4.63 9.07
CA HIS A 5 1.83 -3.19 9.04
C HIS A 5 2.66 -2.52 10.14
N ASP A 6 3.64 -1.73 9.73
CA ASP A 6 4.37 -0.84 10.63
C ASP A 6 3.78 0.57 10.49
N THR A 7 3.41 1.21 11.58
CA THR A 7 2.86 2.57 11.58
C THR A 7 3.61 3.45 12.57
N ALA A 8 3.88 4.69 12.16
CA ALA A 8 4.50 5.73 12.96
C ALA A 8 3.59 6.97 12.98
N GLU A 9 4.04 8.06 13.61
CA GLU A 9 3.27 9.31 13.70
C GLU A 9 2.92 9.86 12.31
N THR A 10 3.93 9.99 11.43
CA THR A 10 3.80 10.66 10.13
C THR A 10 3.84 9.74 8.92
N LYS A 11 4.15 8.45 9.09
CA LYS A 11 4.32 7.48 8.00
C LYS A 11 3.93 6.06 8.42
N GLY A 12 3.85 5.15 7.47
CA GLY A 12 3.71 3.73 7.71
C GLY A 12 4.06 2.90 6.48
N SER A 13 4.08 1.58 6.65
CA SER A 13 4.40 0.64 5.59
C SER A 13 3.64 -0.67 5.74
N PHE A 14 3.12 -1.18 4.64
CA PHE A 14 2.66 -2.56 4.54
C PHE A 14 3.72 -3.38 3.81
N TYR A 15 4.09 -4.54 4.37
CA TYR A 15 5.15 -5.35 3.79
C TYR A 15 4.91 -6.85 3.99
N ILE A 16 5.58 -7.64 3.18
CA ILE A 16 5.58 -9.10 3.28
C ILE A 16 7.01 -9.58 3.42
N GLU A 17 7.23 -10.49 4.36
CA GLU A 17 8.53 -11.13 4.58
C GLU A 17 8.49 -12.61 4.19
N ARG A 18 9.59 -13.07 3.59
CA ARG A 18 9.92 -14.50 3.37
C ARG A 18 11.35 -14.71 3.83
N GLU A 19 11.57 -15.74 4.64
CA GLU A 19 12.92 -16.11 5.12
C GLU A 19 13.69 -14.93 5.77
N GLY A 20 12.97 -14.05 6.48
CA GLY A 20 13.56 -12.88 7.13
C GLY A 20 13.89 -11.71 6.20
N LYS A 21 13.53 -11.78 4.91
CA LYS A 21 13.72 -10.70 3.94
C LYS A 21 12.38 -10.09 3.54
N ARG A 22 12.32 -8.75 3.46
CA ARG A 22 11.17 -8.03 2.88
C ARG A 22 11.16 -8.29 1.37
N VAL A 23 10.18 -9.07 0.91
CA VAL A 23 10.01 -9.41 -0.51
C VAL A 23 9.03 -8.47 -1.22
N ALA A 24 8.23 -7.72 -0.48
CA ALA A 24 7.40 -6.65 -1.00
C ALA A 24 7.14 -5.60 0.07
N GLU A 25 7.11 -4.34 -0.33
CA GLU A 25 6.84 -3.21 0.55
C GLU A 25 6.02 -2.13 -0.17
N MET A 26 5.12 -1.50 0.56
CA MET A 26 4.37 -0.32 0.17
C MET A 26 4.43 0.67 1.32
N THR A 27 4.95 1.87 1.07
CA THR A 27 5.05 2.93 2.08
C THR A 27 4.00 4.00 1.83
N TYR A 28 3.59 4.64 2.92
CA TYR A 28 2.73 5.80 2.86
C TYR A 28 3.13 6.85 3.89
N SER A 29 2.84 8.11 3.56
CA SER A 29 2.95 9.27 4.44
C SER A 29 1.55 9.74 4.86
N LYS A 30 1.38 10.21 6.09
CA LYS A 30 0.12 10.82 6.54
C LYS A 30 0.10 12.29 6.15
N ALA A 31 -0.99 12.75 5.57
CA ALA A 31 -1.17 14.11 5.07
C ALA A 31 -2.37 14.76 5.78
N GLY A 32 -2.16 15.08 7.06
CA GLY A 32 -3.24 15.51 7.95
C GLY A 32 -4.01 14.34 8.57
N PRO A 33 -5.15 14.61 9.24
CA PRO A 33 -5.86 13.60 10.04
C PRO A 33 -6.60 12.56 9.19
N GLU A 34 -6.99 12.91 7.97
CA GLU A 34 -7.94 12.12 7.16
C GLU A 34 -7.36 11.64 5.83
N ARG A 35 -6.04 11.74 5.64
CA ARG A 35 -5.43 11.39 4.34
C ARG A 35 -4.08 10.70 4.50
N ILE A 36 -3.84 9.73 3.64
CA ILE A 36 -2.53 9.12 3.43
C ILE A 36 -2.11 9.23 1.95
N ILE A 37 -0.81 9.26 1.72
CA ILE A 37 -0.19 9.34 0.40
C ILE A 37 0.61 8.06 0.20
N ILE A 38 0.27 7.25 -0.80
CA ILE A 38 1.10 6.10 -1.18
C ILE A 38 2.22 6.63 -2.06
N ASP A 39 3.44 6.66 -1.53
CA ASP A 39 4.61 7.28 -2.16
C ASP A 39 5.55 6.26 -2.81
N HIS A 40 5.64 5.04 -2.26
CA HIS A 40 6.46 3.96 -2.83
C HIS A 40 5.74 2.61 -2.80
N THR A 41 6.02 1.77 -3.80
CA THR A 41 5.60 0.37 -3.81
C THR A 41 6.61 -0.43 -4.61
N GLU A 42 7.19 -1.44 -3.98
CA GLU A 42 8.20 -2.29 -4.60
C GLU A 42 8.02 -3.76 -4.24
N VAL A 43 8.55 -4.62 -5.10
CA VAL A 43 8.51 -6.08 -4.98
C VAL A 43 9.86 -6.59 -5.45
N ALA A 44 10.47 -7.47 -4.65
CA ALA A 44 11.73 -8.11 -4.95
C ALA A 44 11.61 -8.90 -6.26
N ASP A 45 12.69 -8.91 -7.05
CA ASP A 45 12.73 -9.50 -8.39
C ASP A 45 12.26 -10.97 -8.40
N GLU A 46 12.65 -11.73 -7.39
CA GLU A 46 12.29 -13.14 -7.18
C GLU A 46 10.79 -13.38 -6.96
N THR A 47 10.02 -12.34 -6.61
CA THR A 47 8.57 -12.42 -6.38
C THR A 47 7.76 -11.52 -7.33
N ARG A 48 8.41 -10.96 -8.35
CA ARG A 48 7.71 -10.20 -9.41
C ARG A 48 6.74 -11.14 -10.13
N GLY A 49 5.57 -10.59 -10.50
CA GLY A 49 4.51 -11.35 -11.16
C GLY A 49 3.56 -12.09 -10.21
N GLU A 50 3.90 -12.27 -8.93
CA GLU A 50 3.01 -12.90 -7.93
C GLU A 50 1.88 -11.98 -7.42
N GLY A 51 1.82 -10.74 -7.92
CA GLY A 51 0.81 -9.75 -7.56
C GLY A 51 0.95 -9.16 -6.14
N LEU A 52 2.11 -9.29 -5.50
CA LEU A 52 2.33 -8.83 -4.12
C LEU A 52 2.13 -7.34 -3.94
N GLY A 53 2.65 -6.51 -4.85
CA GLY A 53 2.45 -5.05 -4.80
C GLY A 53 0.96 -4.68 -4.85
N LYS A 54 0.15 -5.37 -5.68
CA LYS A 54 -1.30 -5.15 -5.73
C LYS A 54 -1.94 -5.51 -4.38
N LYS A 55 -1.56 -6.63 -3.77
CA LYS A 55 -2.07 -7.03 -2.45
C LYS A 55 -1.77 -5.99 -1.37
N LEU A 56 -0.57 -5.41 -1.38
CA LEU A 56 -0.21 -4.35 -0.42
C LEU A 56 -1.05 -3.09 -0.61
N VAL A 57 -1.27 -2.64 -1.85
CA VAL A 57 -2.16 -1.50 -2.14
C VAL A 57 -3.59 -1.77 -1.68
N TYR A 58 -4.12 -2.97 -1.91
CA TYR A 58 -5.46 -3.33 -1.42
C TYR A 58 -5.51 -3.33 0.10
N LYS A 59 -4.43 -3.74 0.77
CA LYS A 59 -4.38 -3.67 2.23
C LYS A 59 -4.39 -2.22 2.74
N ALA A 60 -3.72 -1.31 2.04
CA ALA A 60 -3.81 0.11 2.34
C ALA A 60 -5.23 0.67 2.10
N VAL A 61 -5.94 0.21 1.07
CA VAL A 61 -7.35 0.56 0.82
C VAL A 61 -8.24 0.10 1.96
N GLU A 62 -8.10 -1.15 2.42
CA GLU A 62 -8.85 -1.66 3.59
C GLU A 62 -8.57 -0.80 4.83
N PHE A 63 -7.31 -0.54 5.12
CA PHE A 63 -6.91 0.33 6.23
C PHE A 63 -7.53 1.72 6.11
N ALA A 64 -7.57 2.30 4.91
CA ALA A 64 -8.20 3.59 4.69
C ALA A 64 -9.71 3.55 4.93
N ARG A 65 -10.41 2.50 4.49
CA ARG A 65 -11.85 2.32 4.77
C ARG A 65 -12.14 2.21 6.26
N GLU A 66 -11.38 1.37 6.96
CA GLU A 66 -11.55 1.13 8.40
C GLU A 66 -11.32 2.39 9.24
N ASN A 67 -10.43 3.28 8.77
CA ASN A 67 -10.03 4.48 9.50
C ASN A 67 -10.63 5.77 8.92
N ASN A 68 -11.58 5.67 7.99
CA ASN A 68 -12.18 6.82 7.28
C ASN A 68 -11.14 7.76 6.65
N LEU A 69 -10.03 7.20 6.14
CA LEU A 69 -8.97 7.94 5.47
C LEU A 69 -9.21 7.98 3.94
N LYS A 70 -8.69 9.03 3.32
CA LYS A 70 -8.53 9.13 1.86
C LYS A 70 -7.11 8.80 1.42
N ILE A 71 -6.95 8.23 0.25
CA ILE A 71 -5.67 7.84 -0.34
C ILE A 71 -5.35 8.75 -1.53
N LEU A 72 -4.14 9.31 -1.53
CA LEU A 72 -3.54 9.93 -2.72
C LEU A 72 -2.43 9.01 -3.26
N PRO A 73 -2.64 8.30 -4.38
CA PRO A 73 -1.65 7.36 -4.91
C PRO A 73 -0.63 8.07 -5.81
N LEU A 74 0.44 8.63 -5.23
CA LEU A 74 1.50 9.31 -6.00
C LEU A 74 2.49 8.33 -6.64
N CYS A 75 2.74 7.19 -6.01
CA CYS A 75 3.52 6.12 -6.63
C CYS A 75 2.87 5.71 -7.97
N PRO A 76 3.62 5.70 -9.10
CA PRO A 76 3.06 5.31 -10.40
C PRO A 76 2.43 3.92 -10.41
N PHE A 77 3.00 2.97 -9.65
CA PHE A 77 2.44 1.64 -9.49
C PHE A 77 1.08 1.69 -8.81
N ALA A 78 0.98 2.33 -7.64
CA ALA A 78 -0.29 2.49 -6.92
C ALA A 78 -1.32 3.21 -7.81
N ARG A 79 -0.94 4.29 -8.48
CA ARG A 79 -1.81 5.02 -9.42
C ARG A 79 -2.35 4.11 -10.52
N SER A 80 -1.52 3.24 -11.09
CA SER A 80 -1.92 2.24 -12.09
C SER A 80 -2.91 1.23 -11.50
N VAL A 81 -2.71 0.79 -10.25
CA VAL A 81 -3.65 -0.09 -9.55
C VAL A 81 -5.01 0.60 -9.38
N PHE A 82 -5.08 1.81 -8.84
CA PHE A 82 -6.34 2.56 -8.73
C PHE A 82 -7.00 2.82 -10.10
N SER A 83 -6.20 3.11 -11.13
CA SER A 83 -6.72 3.33 -12.48
C SER A 83 -7.33 2.06 -13.09
N LYS A 84 -6.76 0.88 -12.85
CA LYS A 84 -7.27 -0.38 -13.42
C LYS A 84 -8.38 -1.04 -12.61
N ASN A 85 -8.62 -0.59 -11.37
CA ASN A 85 -9.53 -1.23 -10.43
C ASN A 85 -10.51 -0.17 -9.87
N PRO A 86 -11.65 0.08 -10.56
CA PRO A 86 -12.62 1.09 -10.14
C PRO A 86 -13.23 0.83 -8.75
N GLU A 87 -13.28 -0.42 -8.31
CA GLU A 87 -13.89 -0.87 -7.06
C GLU A 87 -13.14 -0.43 -5.79
N ILE A 88 -11.92 0.09 -5.93
CA ILE A 88 -11.13 0.62 -4.81
C ILE A 88 -11.05 2.15 -4.79
N ARG A 89 -11.75 2.83 -5.71
CA ARG A 89 -11.68 4.29 -5.83
C ARG A 89 -12.59 5.04 -4.85
N ASP A 90 -13.38 4.34 -4.05
CA ASP A 90 -14.20 4.90 -2.98
C ASP A 90 -13.36 5.60 -1.89
N VAL A 91 -12.11 5.17 -1.70
CA VAL A 91 -11.15 5.80 -0.78
C VAL A 91 -10.23 6.82 -1.43
N THR A 92 -10.34 7.08 -2.74
CA THR A 92 -9.64 8.20 -3.38
C THR A 92 -10.43 9.51 -3.32
#